data_AF-A0A093UTX6-F1
#
_entry.id   AF-A0A093UTX6-F1
#
_cell.length_a   1.000
_cell.length_b   1.000
_cell.length_c   1.000
_cell.angle_alpha   90.00
_cell.angle_beta   90.00
_cell.angle_gamma   90.00
#
_symmetry.space_group_name_H-M   'P 1'
#
loop_
_entity.id
_entity.type
_entity.pdbx_description
1 polymer ?
#
loop_
_entity_poly.entity_id
_entity_poly.type
_entity_poly.pdbx_seq_one_letter_code
_entity_poly.pdbx_strand_id
1 'polypeptide(L)'
;MERSAVHSAINVISQEPFFLPGTLRLNLDPHERVSDESLISAVEKVGLWTQINTKGGLDMTFMDSDWSVGQRQMLSLARALVVDAPILVLDETTSSSKVLTGTRSL
;
A
#
# COMPACT_ATOMS: atom_id res chain seq x y z
N MET A 1 1.58 -15.71 27.80
CA MET A 1 1.20 -14.60 26.91
C MET A 1 1.74 -14.96 25.53
N GLU A 2 0.88 -15.44 24.64
CA GLU A 2 1.24 -16.06 23.36
C GLU A 2 1.87 -15.05 22.39
N ARG A 3 2.90 -15.51 21.66
CA ARG A 3 3.61 -14.74 20.62
C ARG A 3 2.74 -14.36 19.40
N SER A 4 1.46 -14.73 19.36
CA SER A 4 0.57 -14.44 18.22
C SER A 4 -0.01 -13.02 18.23
N ALA A 5 -0.05 -12.34 19.38
CA ALA A 5 -0.68 -11.02 19.49
C ALA A 5 0.07 -9.88 18.78
N VAL A 6 1.38 -10.06 18.51
CA VAL A 6 2.22 -9.01 17.92
C VAL A 6 2.01 -8.87 16.41
N HIS A 7 1.67 -9.96 15.72
CA HIS A 7 1.50 -9.95 14.25
C HIS A 7 0.21 -9.25 13.79
N SER A 8 -0.83 -9.22 14.62
CA SER A 8 -2.11 -8.57 14.25
C SER A 8 -2.10 -7.05 14.47
N ALA A 9 -1.05 -6.51 15.09
CA ALA A 9 -0.98 -5.11 15.51
C ALA A 9 -0.15 -4.22 14.58
N ILE A 10 0.61 -4.79 13.64
CA ILE A 10 1.65 -4.10 12.87
C ILE A 10 1.35 -4.19 11.38
N ASN A 11 1.18 -3.03 10.74
CA ASN A 11 1.07 -2.91 9.29
C ASN A 11 2.37 -2.33 8.72
N VAL A 12 3.06 -3.05 7.84
CA VAL A 12 4.34 -2.61 7.27
C VAL A 12 4.14 -2.16 5.83
N ILE A 13 4.48 -0.91 5.51
CA ILE A 13 4.51 -0.42 4.13
C ILE A 13 5.94 -0.54 3.61
N SER A 14 6.19 -1.53 2.74
CA SER A 14 7.46 -1.69 2.03
C SER A 14 7.61 -0.66 0.90
N GLN A 15 8.85 -0.27 0.59
CA GLN A 15 9.13 0.67 -0.52
C GLN A 15 8.66 0.16 -1.89
N GLU A 16 8.72 -1.15 -2.12
CA GLU A 16 8.15 -1.84 -3.28
C GLU A 16 6.97 -2.72 -2.81
N PRO A 17 5.75 -2.17 -2.75
CA PRO A 17 4.60 -2.96 -2.38
C PRO A 17 4.33 -4.03 -3.45
N PHE A 18 4.31 -5.28 -3.01
CA PHE A 18 3.95 -6.42 -3.83
C PHE A 18 2.43 -6.55 -3.94
N PHE A 19 1.97 -6.82 -5.16
CA PHE A 19 0.56 -7.06 -5.50
C PHE A 19 0.42 -8.43 -6.14
N LEU A 20 -0.61 -9.15 -5.75
CA LEU A 20 -0.98 -10.44 -6.32
C LEU A 20 -1.73 -10.23 -7.64
N PRO A 21 -1.53 -11.11 -8.64
CA PRO A 21 -2.43 -11.18 -9.78
C PRO A 21 -3.87 -11.43 -9.31
N GLY A 22 -4.83 -10.65 -9.80
CA GLY A 22 -6.23 -10.78 -9.38
C GLY A 22 -6.98 -9.46 -9.42
N THR A 23 -8.02 -9.33 -8.61
CA THR A 23 -8.78 -8.08 -8.50
C THR A 23 -8.08 -7.07 -7.60
N LEU A 24 -8.44 -5.79 -7.72
CA LEU A 24 -8.01 -4.79 -6.75
C LEU A 24 -8.54 -5.12 -5.35
N ARG A 25 -9.79 -5.59 -5.22
CA ARG A 25 -10.38 -6.03 -3.94
C ARG A 25 -9.49 -7.05 -3.24
N LEU A 26 -9.07 -8.10 -3.95
CA LEU A 26 -8.18 -9.14 -3.40
C LEU A 26 -6.86 -8.55 -2.87
N ASN A 27 -6.34 -7.51 -3.51
CA ASN A 27 -5.10 -6.87 -3.11
C ASN A 27 -5.25 -5.92 -1.91
N LEU A 28 -6.42 -5.30 -1.74
CA LEU A 28 -6.72 -4.42 -0.61
C LEU A 28 -7.18 -5.20 0.63
N ASP A 29 -7.97 -6.24 0.42
CA ASP A 29 -8.51 -7.11 1.47
C ASP A 29 -8.56 -8.58 1.00
N PRO A 30 -7.45 -9.32 1.17
CA PRO A 30 -7.37 -10.72 0.75
C PRO A 30 -8.33 -11.68 1.47
N HIS A 31 -8.95 -11.23 2.56
CA HIS A 31 -9.84 -12.05 3.39
C HIS A 31 -11.31 -11.65 3.28
N GLU A 32 -11.63 -10.65 2.44
CA GLU A 32 -13.00 -10.17 2.19
C GLU A 32 -13.79 -9.89 3.48
N ARG A 33 -13.13 -9.26 4.46
CA ARG A 33 -13.70 -8.88 5.76
C ARG A 33 -14.25 -7.47 5.79
N VAL A 34 -13.84 -6.61 4.86
CA VAL A 34 -14.15 -5.19 4.85
C VAL A 34 -15.21 -4.88 3.79
N SER A 35 -16.14 -3.99 4.13
CA SER A 35 -17.19 -3.57 3.20
C SER A 35 -16.62 -2.80 2.00
N ASP A 36 -17.29 -2.91 0.86
CA ASP A 36 -16.95 -2.14 -0.34
C ASP A 36 -16.88 -0.63 -0.08
N GLU A 37 -17.81 -0.08 0.71
CA GLU A 37 -17.83 1.33 1.09
C GLU A 37 -16.55 1.74 1.83
N SER A 38 -16.04 0.89 2.71
CA SER A 38 -14.82 1.15 3.47
C SER A 38 -13.58 1.05 2.58
N LEU A 39 -13.54 0.08 1.67
CA LEU A 39 -12.49 -0.06 0.66
C LEU A 39 -12.44 1.15 -0.26
N ILE A 40 -13.60 1.57 -0.78
CA ILE A 40 -13.75 2.75 -1.63
C ILE A 40 -13.27 3.98 -0.88
N SER A 41 -13.73 4.19 0.35
CA SER A 41 -13.33 5.33 1.18
C SER A 41 -11.81 5.36 1.41
N ALA A 42 -11.16 4.22 1.65
CA ALA A 42 -9.71 4.17 1.82
C ALA A 42 -8.96 4.53 0.53
N VAL A 43 -9.45 4.07 -0.62
CA VAL A 43 -8.88 4.38 -1.94
C VAL A 43 -9.14 5.85 -2.35
N GLU A 44 -10.27 6.42 -1.95
CA GLU A 44 -10.59 7.83 -2.12
C GLU A 44 -9.65 8.73 -1.31
N LYS A 45 -9.33 8.35 -0.07
CA LYS A 45 -8.39 9.09 0.80
C LYS A 45 -6.99 9.21 0.19
N VAL A 46 -6.60 8.27 -0.67
CA VAL A 46 -5.32 8.29 -1.40
C VAL A 46 -5.44 8.84 -2.82
N GLY A 47 -6.62 9.32 -3.22
CA GLY A 47 -6.85 10.03 -4.48
C GLY A 47 -6.89 9.16 -5.74
N LEU A 48 -7.03 7.83 -5.62
CA LEU A 48 -6.99 6.92 -6.78
C LEU A 48 -8.36 6.41 -7.23
N TRP A 49 -9.42 6.66 -6.47
CA TRP A 49 -10.73 6.07 -6.74
C TRP A 49 -11.29 6.40 -8.12
N THR A 50 -11.22 7.64 -8.57
CA THR A 50 -11.73 8.03 -9.90
C THR A 50 -11.11 7.20 -11.02
N GLN A 51 -9.79 7.03 -10.99
CA GLN A 51 -9.08 6.22 -12.00
C GLN A 51 -9.50 4.74 -11.91
N ILE A 52 -9.61 4.20 -10.70
CA ILE A 52 -9.99 2.80 -10.46
C ILE A 52 -11.43 2.53 -10.90
N ASN A 53 -12.35 3.43 -10.57
CA ASN A 53 -13.77 3.31 -10.93
C ASN A 53 -13.94 3.25 -12.46
N THR A 54 -13.19 4.06 -13.22
CA THR A 54 -13.22 3.99 -14.70
C THR A 54 -12.69 2.69 -15.28
N LYS A 55 -11.90 1.93 -14.52
CA LYS A 55 -11.31 0.64 -14.93
C LYS A 55 -12.08 -0.59 -14.42
N GLY A 56 -13.25 -0.40 -13.80
CA GLY A 56 -14.07 -1.50 -13.26
C GLY A 56 -14.17 -1.55 -11.74
N GLY A 57 -13.72 -0.50 -11.03
CA GLY A 57 -13.91 -0.38 -9.58
C GLY A 57 -13.08 -1.39 -8.79
N LEU A 58 -13.62 -1.88 -7.68
CA LEU A 58 -12.93 -2.86 -6.81
C LEU A 58 -12.65 -4.20 -7.51
N ASP A 59 -13.49 -4.56 -8.49
CA ASP A 59 -13.39 -5.82 -9.23
C ASP A 59 -12.51 -5.72 -10.48
N MET A 60 -11.86 -4.57 -10.73
CA MET A 60 -10.93 -4.42 -11.84
C MET A 60 -9.79 -5.44 -11.73
N THR A 61 -9.36 -6.00 -12.85
CA THR A 61 -8.12 -6.76 -12.92
C THR A 61 -6.95 -5.83 -12.58
N PHE A 62 -6.19 -6.18 -11.54
CA PHE A 62 -5.04 -5.43 -11.10
C PHE A 62 -3.76 -5.98 -11.74
N MET A 63 -3.09 -5.13 -12.51
CA MET A 63 -1.75 -5.37 -13.05
C MET A 63 -0.81 -4.29 -12.52
N ASP A 64 0.21 -4.68 -11.76
CA ASP A 64 1.17 -3.77 -11.12
C ASP A 64 1.92 -2.86 -12.12
N SER A 65 2.14 -3.37 -13.33
CA SER A 65 2.74 -2.66 -14.46
C SER A 65 1.95 -1.44 -14.93
N ASP A 66 0.64 -1.41 -14.68
CA ASP A 66 -0.25 -0.33 -15.12
C ASP A 66 -0.24 0.88 -14.17
N TRP A 67 0.50 0.77 -13.08
CA TRP A 67 0.56 1.78 -12.03
C TRP A 67 2.01 2.23 -11.83
N SER A 68 2.21 3.52 -11.60
CA SER A 68 3.53 4.02 -11.19
C SER A 68 3.91 3.51 -9.80
N VAL A 69 5.21 3.54 -9.49
CA VAL A 69 5.72 3.20 -8.15
C VAL A 69 4.97 3.99 -7.05
N GLY A 70 4.80 5.30 -7.25
CA GLY A 70 4.07 6.15 -6.30
C GLY A 70 2.61 5.76 -6.14
N GLN A 71 1.90 5.40 -7.22
CA GLN A 71 0.52 4.94 -7.11
C GLN A 71 0.40 3.59 -6.40
N ARG A 72 1.35 2.68 -6.63
CA ARG A 72 1.43 1.42 -5.90
C ARG A 72 1.68 1.64 -4.39
N GLN A 73 2.48 2.63 -4.03
CA GLN A 73 2.66 3.05 -2.63
C GLN A 73 1.38 3.62 -2.03
N MET A 74 0.67 4.48 -2.75
CA MET A 74 -0.63 5.00 -2.32
C MET A 74 -1.66 3.88 -2.14
N LEU A 75 -1.68 2.86 -3.00
CA LEU A 75 -2.53 1.68 -2.82
C LEU A 75 -2.13 0.85 -1.60
N SER A 76 -0.83 0.73 -1.32
CA SER A 76 -0.35 0.10 -0.09
C SER A 76 -0.78 0.88 1.15
N LEU A 77 -0.80 2.22 1.07
CA LEU A 77 -1.34 3.07 2.13
C LEU A 77 -2.85 2.90 2.29
N ALA A 78 -3.61 2.82 1.20
CA ALA A 78 -5.04 2.53 1.25
C ALA A 78 -5.32 1.19 1.93
N ARG A 79 -4.59 0.13 1.56
CA ARG A 79 -4.62 -1.17 2.26
C ARG A 79 -4.34 -1.01 3.76
N ALA A 80 -3.43 -0.11 4.13
CA ALA A 80 -3.13 0.14 5.53
C ALA A 80 -4.21 0.90 6.30
N LEU A 81 -5.00 1.71 5.61
CA LEU A 81 -6.17 2.40 6.18
C LEU A 81 -7.39 1.47 6.34
N VAL A 82 -7.43 0.37 5.58
CA VAL A 82 -8.49 -0.65 5.61
C VAL A 82 -8.29 -1.63 6.76
N VAL A 83 -7.03 -2.01 7.01
CA VAL A 83 -6.68 -2.91 8.11
C VAL A 83 -6.61 -2.10 9.40
N ASP A 84 -7.50 -2.42 10.35
CA ASP A 84 -7.54 -1.82 11.68
C ASP A 84 -6.34 -2.31 12.53
N ALA A 85 -5.14 -1.88 12.16
CA ALA A 85 -3.90 -2.18 12.84
C ALA A 85 -3.46 -0.97 13.68
N PRO A 86 -3.32 -1.10 15.00
CA PRO A 86 -2.94 0.02 15.89
C PRO A 86 -1.55 0.59 15.64
N ILE A 87 -0.68 -0.08 14.87
CA ILE A 87 0.69 0.37 14.60
C ILE A 87 0.97 0.29 13.09
N LEU A 88 1.19 1.45 12.46
CA LEU A 88 1.71 1.58 11.10
C LEU A 88 3.24 1.74 11.14
N VAL A 89 3.96 0.82 10.52
CA VAL A 89 5.41 0.87 10.34
C VAL A 89 5.68 1.20 8.88
N LEU A 90 6.23 2.38 8.62
CA LEU A 90 6.81 2.73 7.32
C LEU A 90 8.21 2.11 7.30
N ASP A 91 8.42 1.10 6.47
CA ASP A 91 9.77 0.54 6.28
C ASP A 91 10.55 1.46 5.34
N GLU A 92 11.01 2.58 5.89
CA GLU A 92 12.12 3.29 5.30
C GLU A 92 13.39 2.50 5.61
N THR A 93 13.69 1.48 4.79
CA THR A 93 15.06 1.01 4.69
C THR A 93 15.90 2.18 4.16
N THR A 94 16.46 2.98 5.08
CA THR A 94 17.53 3.91 4.75
C THR A 94 18.76 3.12 4.32
N SER A 95 18.77 2.69 3.06
CA SER A 95 20.01 2.45 2.30
C SER A 95 20.37 3.73 1.53
N SER A 96 20.42 4.85 2.26
CA SER A 96 20.97 6.11 1.75
C SER A 96 22.50 6.06 1.81
N SER A 97 23.15 5.21 1.03
CA SER A 97 24.57 5.42 0.70
C SER A 97 24.67 6.49 -0.39
N LYS A 98 24.23 7.72 -0.08
CA LYS A 98 24.60 8.89 -0.86
C LYS A 98 25.86 9.47 -0.24
N VAL A 99 27.02 9.04 -0.72
CA VAL A 99 28.27 9.76 -0.45
C VAL A 99 28.12 11.15 -1.06
N LEU A 100 27.94 12.17 -0.22
CA LEU A 100 28.18 13.55 -0.61
C LEU A 100 29.69 13.69 -0.81
N THR A 101 30.19 13.37 -2.00
CA THR A 101 31.50 13.86 -2.42
C THR A 101 31.34 15.34 -2.68
N GLY A 102 31.53 16.14 -1.63
CA GLY A 102 31.82 17.55 -1.79
C GLY A 102 33.16 17.67 -2.49
N THR A 103 33.16 17.74 -3.82
CA THR A 103 34.34 18.17 -4.57
C THR A 103 34.50 19.66 -4.30
N ARG A 104 35.29 19.94 -3.27
CA ARG A 104 35.80 21.26 -2.93
C ARG A 104 36.88 21.56 -3.98
N SER A 105 36.55 22.34 -5.00
CA SER A 105 37.54 22.97 -5.86
C SER A 105 37.45 24.48 -5.69
N LEU A 106 38.59 25.02 -5.25
CA LEU A 106 38.96 26.43 -5.24
C LEU A 106 38.87 27.04 -6.64
#